data_AF-A0A1B0EZU3-F1
#
_entry.id   AF-A0A1B0EZU3-F1
#
_cell.length_a   1.000
_cell.length_b   1.000
_cell.length_c   1.000
_cell.angle_alpha   90.00
_cell.angle_beta   90.00
_cell.angle_gamma   90.00
#
_symmetry.space_group_name_H-M   'P 1'
#
loop_
_entity.id
_entity.type
_entity.pdbx_description
1 polymer ?
#
loop_
_entity_poly.entity_id
_entity_poly.type
_entity_poly.pdbx_seq_one_letter_code
_entity_poly.pdbx_strand_id
1 'polypeptide(L)'
;MKDVTLFAPSNEAWSDSNLNNIIRNRERMREILNLHIVRDRLNTDKIKTNNLNQINQVPTLVDRRFLYFNIFTNRDRNQTITVEGGGVNATIIQADIAATNGFVHIIDKVLGVPYSTVLDKLRTDPMLKAFTMGELRQFANQTAELPTVRGMLRIRVKEEDRPEEYYLQPHSF
;
A
#
# COMPACT_ATOMS: atom_id res chain seq x y z
N MET A 1 21.13 7.08 -20.64
CA MET A 1 19.70 6.85 -20.31
C MET A 1 19.54 6.96 -18.80
N LYS A 2 18.40 7.43 -18.30
CA LYS A 2 18.10 7.42 -16.86
C LYS A 2 17.67 6.01 -16.46
N ASP A 3 18.17 5.51 -15.33
CA ASP A 3 17.75 4.23 -14.78
C ASP A 3 16.28 4.28 -14.31
N VAL A 4 15.58 3.16 -14.48
CA VAL A 4 14.16 3.04 -14.16
C VAL A 4 13.82 1.64 -13.64
N THR A 5 12.88 1.59 -12.70
CA THR A 5 12.23 0.34 -12.28
C THR A 5 10.73 0.48 -12.43
N LEU A 6 10.10 -0.51 -13.07
CA LEU A 6 8.66 -0.61 -13.25
C LEU A 6 8.10 -1.72 -12.36
N PHE A 7 7.09 -1.40 -11.57
CA PHE A 7 6.27 -2.37 -10.86
C PHE A 7 5.01 -2.62 -11.69
N ALA A 8 5.01 -3.60 -12.58
CA ALA A 8 3.90 -3.85 -13.49
C ALA A 8 2.84 -4.73 -12.82
N PRO A 9 1.58 -4.29 -12.69
CA PRO A 9 0.52 -5.19 -12.22
C PRO A 9 0.28 -6.32 -13.22
N SER A 10 0.02 -7.53 -12.72
CA SER A 10 -0.28 -8.70 -13.55
C SER A 10 -1.61 -8.54 -14.30
N ASN A 11 -1.85 -9.39 -15.30
CA ASN A 11 -3.13 -9.36 -16.04
C ASN A 11 -4.32 -9.60 -15.11
N GLU A 12 -4.17 -10.50 -14.14
CA GLU A 12 -5.17 -10.80 -13.11
C GLU A 12 -5.45 -9.56 -12.24
N ALA A 13 -4.42 -8.78 -11.89
CA ALA A 13 -4.58 -7.54 -11.14
C ALA A 13 -5.47 -6.52 -11.86
N TRP A 14 -5.48 -6.51 -13.20
CA TRP A 14 -6.32 -5.62 -14.01
C TRP A 14 -7.75 -6.13 -14.24
N SER A 15 -8.02 -7.38 -13.91
CA SER A 15 -9.33 -8.01 -14.14
C SER A 15 -10.40 -7.60 -13.10
N ASP A 16 -10.02 -6.86 -12.06
CA ASP A 16 -10.95 -6.39 -11.04
C ASP A 16 -11.98 -5.40 -11.63
N SER A 17 -13.26 -5.77 -11.53
CA SER A 17 -14.41 -4.96 -11.95
C SER A 17 -14.45 -3.54 -11.37
N ASN A 18 -13.82 -3.31 -10.21
CA ASN A 18 -13.70 -2.00 -9.57
C ASN A 18 -12.82 -1.02 -10.35
N LEU A 19 -12.00 -1.50 -11.29
CA LEU A 19 -11.10 -0.68 -12.10
C LEU A 19 -11.80 0.00 -13.28
N ASN A 20 -13.01 -0.42 -13.65
CA ASN A 20 -13.72 0.07 -14.84
C ASN A 20 -13.91 1.60 -14.88
N ASN A 21 -14.24 2.19 -13.73
CA ASN A 21 -14.42 3.65 -13.62
C ASN A 21 -13.10 4.42 -13.68
N ILE A 22 -12.01 3.78 -13.26
CA ILE A 22 -10.67 4.37 -13.22
C ILE A 22 -10.03 4.35 -14.60
N ILE A 23 -10.17 3.23 -15.32
CA ILE A 23 -9.66 3.05 -16.68
C ILE A 23 -10.25 4.09 -17.64
N ARG A 24 -11.51 4.49 -17.42
CA ARG A 24 -12.19 5.51 -18.24
C ARG A 24 -11.67 6.94 -17.98
N ASN A 25 -11.05 7.20 -16.84
CA ASN A 25 -10.47 8.51 -16.53
C ASN A 25 -8.98 8.54 -16.91
N ARG A 26 -8.67 9.19 -18.03
CA ARG A 26 -7.31 9.27 -18.57
C ARG A 26 -6.30 9.92 -17.64
N GLU A 27 -6.71 10.94 -16.88
CA GLU A 27 -5.82 11.65 -15.96
C GLU A 27 -5.48 10.77 -14.76
N ARG A 28 -6.49 10.15 -14.15
CA ARG A 28 -6.31 9.21 -13.05
C ARG A 28 -5.48 8.00 -13.47
N MET A 29 -5.74 7.49 -14.67
CA MET A 29 -4.94 6.38 -15.23
C MET A 29 -3.48 6.79 -15.42
N ARG A 30 -3.20 7.99 -15.94
CA ARG A 30 -1.81 8.48 -16.07
C ARG A 30 -1.12 8.59 -14.71
N GLU A 31 -1.80 9.11 -13.69
CA GLU A 31 -1.26 9.18 -12.33
C GLU A 31 -0.95 7.78 -11.78
N ILE A 32 -1.88 6.83 -11.94
CA ILE A 32 -1.69 5.45 -11.51
C ILE A 32 -0.50 4.81 -12.23
N LEU A 33 -0.37 4.94 -13.54
CA LEU A 33 0.79 4.41 -14.27
C LEU A 33 2.11 5.01 -13.78
N ASN A 34 2.13 6.33 -13.54
CA ASN A 34 3.31 7.02 -13.02
C ASN A 34 3.68 6.58 -11.60
N LEU A 35 2.70 6.18 -10.77
CA LEU A 35 2.92 5.65 -9.43
C LEU A 35 3.70 4.33 -9.44
N HIS A 36 3.58 3.56 -10.52
CA HIS A 36 4.28 2.27 -10.68
C HIS A 36 5.70 2.40 -11.20
N ILE A 37 6.18 3.62 -11.48
CA ILE A 37 7.49 3.87 -12.08
C ILE A 37 8.39 4.61 -11.10
N VAL A 38 9.58 4.07 -10.88
CA VAL A 38 10.63 4.61 -9.99
C VAL A 38 11.83 5.02 -10.83
N ARG A 39 12.39 6.22 -10.58
CA ARG A 39 13.59 6.73 -11.26
C ARG A 39 14.89 6.23 -10.60
N ASP A 40 15.00 4.92 -10.46
CA ASP A 40 16.17 4.24 -9.88
C ASP A 40 16.25 2.82 -10.45
N ARG A 41 17.46 2.24 -10.47
CA ARG A 41 17.67 0.83 -10.75
C ARG A 41 17.53 0.06 -9.44
N LEU A 42 16.36 -0.55 -9.25
CA LEU A 42 15.94 -1.16 -7.99
C LEU A 42 15.62 -2.65 -8.19
N ASN A 43 16.61 -3.52 -8.00
CA ASN A 43 16.43 -4.97 -7.92
C ASN A 43 16.10 -5.40 -6.47
N THR A 44 15.75 -6.67 -6.26
CA THR A 44 15.38 -7.18 -4.92
C THR A 44 16.50 -7.06 -3.90
N ASP A 45 17.76 -7.25 -4.31
CA ASP A 45 18.91 -7.07 -3.41
C ASP A 45 19.02 -5.64 -2.90
N LYS A 46 18.93 -4.65 -3.79
CA LYS A 46 18.95 -3.24 -3.40
C LYS A 46 17.73 -2.86 -2.55
N ILE A 47 16.55 -3.43 -2.83
CA ILE A 47 15.37 -3.27 -1.96
C ILE A 47 15.69 -3.78 -0.56
N LYS A 48 16.24 -5.00 -0.43
CA LYS A 48 16.59 -5.59 0.87
C LYS A 48 17.62 -4.74 1.60
N THR A 49 18.72 -4.37 0.94
CA THR A 49 19.79 -3.53 1.52
C THR A 49 19.26 -2.18 2.00
N ASN A 50 18.41 -1.52 1.22
CA ASN A 50 17.85 -0.22 1.58
C ASN A 50 16.87 -0.29 2.76
N ASN A 51 16.26 -1.45 3.02
CA ASN A 51 15.28 -1.64 4.10
C ASN A 51 15.87 -2.28 5.38
N LEU A 52 17.20 -2.44 5.49
CA LEU A 52 17.83 -3.08 6.66
C LEU A 52 17.67 -2.31 7.97
N ASN A 53 17.78 -0.97 7.93
CA ASN A 53 17.86 -0.14 9.14
C ASN A 53 16.66 0.78 9.34
N GLN A 54 15.90 1.05 8.27
CA GLN A 54 14.74 1.92 8.29
C GLN A 54 13.84 1.64 7.09
N ILE A 55 12.58 2.02 7.22
CA ILE A 55 11.64 2.00 6.09
C ILE A 55 12.11 3.01 5.04
N ASN A 56 12.45 2.52 3.85
CA ASN A 56 12.96 3.37 2.78
C ASN A 56 11.82 3.94 1.92
N GLN A 57 11.77 5.27 1.80
CA GLN A 57 10.87 5.96 0.89
C GLN A 57 11.46 6.00 -0.51
N VAL A 58 10.79 5.34 -1.47
CA VAL A 58 11.23 5.30 -2.87
C VAL A 58 10.37 6.22 -3.73
N PRO A 59 10.90 7.34 -4.26
CA PRO A 59 10.12 8.28 -5.06
C PRO A 59 9.63 7.66 -6.38
N THR A 60 8.39 7.96 -6.75
CA THR A 60 7.78 7.56 -8.03
C THR A 60 7.87 8.69 -9.07
N LEU A 61 7.29 8.49 -10.27
CA LEU A 61 7.09 9.59 -11.23
C LEU A 61 5.98 10.56 -10.81
N VAL A 62 5.14 10.21 -9.82
CA VAL A 62 4.14 11.12 -9.27
C VAL A 62 4.78 11.95 -8.15
N ASP A 63 4.65 13.26 -8.25
CA ASP A 63 5.22 14.18 -7.28
C ASP A 63 4.71 13.89 -5.85
N ARG A 64 5.65 13.85 -4.90
CA ARG A 64 5.38 13.59 -3.47
C ARG A 64 4.67 12.26 -3.20
N ARG A 65 4.83 11.27 -4.09
CA ARG A 65 4.33 9.91 -3.88
C ARG A 65 5.51 8.93 -3.88
N PHE A 66 5.50 8.08 -2.88
CA PHE A 66 6.57 7.15 -2.57
C PHE A 66 6.02 5.73 -2.51
N LEU A 67 6.88 4.77 -2.84
CA LEU A 67 6.69 3.36 -2.56
C LEU A 67 7.50 2.99 -1.31
N TYR A 68 6.96 2.02 -0.58
CA TYR A 68 7.59 1.43 0.60
C TYR A 68 7.63 -0.08 0.41
N PHE A 69 8.60 -0.75 1.00
CA PHE A 69 8.78 -2.19 0.83
C PHE A 69 8.81 -2.88 2.17
N ASN A 70 8.13 -4.02 2.27
CA ASN A 70 8.24 -4.91 3.41
C ASN A 70 8.74 -6.27 2.95
N ILE A 71 9.67 -6.85 3.71
CA ILE A 71 10.26 -8.17 3.45
C ILE A 71 9.80 -9.13 4.54
N PHE A 72 9.07 -10.17 4.14
CA PHE A 72 8.62 -11.23 5.02
C PHE A 72 9.40 -12.50 4.73
N THR A 73 9.99 -13.11 5.75
CA THR A 73 10.62 -14.42 5.64
C THR A 73 9.64 -15.46 6.19
N ASN A 74 9.20 -16.39 5.35
CA ASN A 74 8.32 -17.47 5.78
C ASN A 74 9.12 -18.56 6.55
N ARG A 75 8.42 -19.56 7.09
CA ARG A 75 9.04 -20.66 7.84
C ARG A 75 10.03 -21.48 7.00
N ASP A 76 9.80 -21.56 5.70
CA ASP A 76 10.66 -22.27 4.74
C ASP A 76 11.87 -21.43 4.28
N ARG A 77 12.10 -20.26 4.91
CA ARG A 77 13.14 -19.28 4.56
C ARG A 77 12.98 -18.63 3.18
N ASN A 78 11.83 -18.79 2.54
CA ASN A 78 11.47 -18.04 1.36
C ASN A 78 11.11 -16.62 1.76
N GLN A 79 11.66 -15.65 1.03
CA GLN A 79 11.39 -14.24 1.25
C GLN A 79 10.32 -13.76 0.27
N THR A 80 9.24 -13.21 0.82
CA THR A 80 8.21 -12.49 0.08
C THR A 80 8.46 -11.00 0.24
N ILE A 81 8.50 -10.28 -0.87
CA ILE A 81 8.60 -8.81 -0.86
C ILE A 81 7.24 -8.25 -1.25
N THR A 82 6.75 -7.31 -0.45
CA THR A 82 5.56 -6.52 -0.76
C THR A 82 5.96 -5.07 -1.01
N VAL A 83 5.19 -4.40 -1.86
CA VAL A 83 5.29 -2.97 -2.15
C VAL A 83 4.00 -2.27 -1.75
N GLU A 84 4.13 -1.20 -0.98
CA GLU A 84 3.03 -0.38 -0.51
C GLU A 84 3.07 0.97 -1.24
N GLY A 85 1.97 1.36 -1.87
CA GLY A 85 1.88 2.59 -2.65
C GLY A 85 0.44 3.02 -2.93
N GLY A 86 0.11 4.27 -2.65
CA GLY A 86 -1.22 4.82 -2.93
C GLY A 86 -2.37 4.08 -2.21
N GLY A 87 -2.11 3.57 -1.00
CA GLY A 87 -3.09 2.85 -0.18
C GLY A 87 -3.26 1.37 -0.51
N VAL A 88 -2.43 0.83 -1.39
CA VAL A 88 -2.47 -0.57 -1.84
C VAL A 88 -1.19 -1.27 -1.40
N ASN A 89 -1.35 -2.43 -0.78
CA ASN A 89 -0.27 -3.38 -0.51
C ASN A 89 -0.29 -4.48 -1.58
N ALA A 90 0.74 -4.55 -2.41
CA ALA A 90 0.87 -5.54 -3.47
C ALA A 90 2.08 -6.46 -3.22
N THR A 91 1.94 -7.74 -3.56
CA THR A 91 3.03 -8.72 -3.51
C THR A 91 3.82 -8.68 -4.80
N ILE A 92 5.15 -8.69 -4.73
CA ILE A 92 6.00 -8.94 -5.91
C ILE A 92 5.95 -10.44 -6.21
N ILE A 93 5.28 -10.82 -7.30
CA ILE A 93 5.06 -12.22 -7.70
C ILE A 93 6.10 -12.72 -8.70
N GLN A 94 6.75 -11.80 -9.42
CA GLN A 94 7.92 -12.10 -10.26
C GLN A 94 8.87 -10.91 -10.19
N ALA A 95 10.12 -11.14 -9.83
CA ALA A 95 11.07 -10.07 -9.57
C ALA A 95 12.27 -10.11 -10.53
N ASP A 96 13.02 -9.02 -10.55
CA ASP A 96 14.34 -8.91 -11.18
C ASP A 96 14.38 -9.23 -12.67
N ILE A 97 13.30 -8.92 -13.41
CA ILE A 97 13.29 -9.01 -14.86
C ILE A 97 14.18 -7.89 -15.40
N ALA A 98 15.35 -8.26 -15.93
CA ALA A 98 16.34 -7.31 -16.39
C ALA A 98 15.88 -6.54 -17.65
N ALA A 99 16.10 -5.24 -17.65
CA ALA A 99 15.96 -4.35 -18.80
C ALA A 99 17.24 -3.54 -19.00
N THR A 100 17.45 -3.00 -20.20
CA THR A 100 18.69 -2.27 -20.55
C THR A 100 19.00 -1.12 -19.56
N ASN A 101 17.96 -0.44 -19.08
CA ASN A 101 18.06 0.68 -18.14
C ASN A 101 17.40 0.40 -16.77
N GLY A 102 17.28 -0.86 -16.36
CA GLY A 102 16.88 -1.20 -14.98
C GLY A 102 16.12 -2.51 -14.87
N PHE A 103 14.97 -2.50 -14.18
CA PHE A 103 14.25 -3.73 -13.80
C PHE A 103 12.74 -3.61 -13.94
N VAL A 104 12.10 -4.74 -14.22
CA VAL A 104 10.65 -4.91 -14.09
C VAL A 104 10.37 -5.91 -12.97
N HIS A 105 9.39 -5.59 -12.12
CA HIS A 105 8.82 -6.49 -11.12
C HIS A 105 7.32 -6.61 -11.40
N ILE A 106 6.79 -7.83 -11.46
CA ILE A 106 5.36 -8.08 -11.59
C ILE A 106 4.74 -8.10 -10.19
N ILE A 107 3.63 -7.39 -10.03
CA ILE A 107 2.88 -7.29 -8.76
C ILE A 107 1.43 -7.79 -8.91
N ASP A 108 0.85 -8.30 -7.83
CA ASP A 108 -0.49 -8.91 -7.82
C ASP A 108 -1.66 -7.90 -7.76
N LYS A 109 -1.38 -6.60 -7.60
CA LYS A 109 -2.40 -5.54 -7.49
C LYS A 109 -1.97 -4.24 -8.16
N VAL A 110 -2.96 -3.44 -8.57
CA VAL A 110 -2.74 -2.10 -9.12
C VAL A 110 -2.59 -1.08 -7.99
N LEU A 111 -1.41 -0.49 -7.84
CA LEU A 111 -1.15 0.58 -6.86
C LEU A 111 -2.00 1.83 -7.14
N GLY A 112 -2.40 2.53 -6.10
CA GLY A 112 -3.23 3.75 -6.22
C GLY A 112 -4.71 3.49 -6.49
N VAL A 113 -5.15 2.23 -6.50
CA VAL A 113 -6.55 1.82 -6.51
C VAL A 113 -6.88 1.06 -5.23
N PRO A 114 -7.31 1.75 -4.16
CA PRO A 114 -7.69 1.08 -2.92
C PRO A 114 -8.80 0.05 -3.15
N TYR A 115 -8.59 -1.16 -2.65
CA TYR A 115 -9.53 -2.28 -2.72
C TYR A 115 -10.10 -2.64 -1.33
N SER A 116 -9.69 -1.92 -0.29
CA SER A 116 -10.00 -2.21 1.11
C SER A 116 -10.58 -0.99 1.80
N THR A 117 -11.44 -1.20 2.80
CA THR A 117 -11.93 -0.10 3.64
C THR A 117 -10.84 0.44 4.56
N VAL A 118 -11.09 1.58 5.21
CA VAL A 118 -10.19 2.12 6.25
C VAL A 118 -9.99 1.11 7.38
N LEU A 119 -11.05 0.40 7.78
CA LEU A 119 -11.00 -0.61 8.84
C LEU A 119 -10.09 -1.79 8.43
N ASP A 120 -10.26 -2.29 7.20
CA ASP A 120 -9.43 -3.38 6.69
C ASP A 120 -7.95 -2.98 6.65
N LYS A 121 -7.67 -1.73 6.25
CA LYS A 121 -6.31 -1.20 6.20
C LYS A 121 -5.69 -1.12 7.60
N LEU A 122 -6.43 -0.62 8.59
CA LEU A 122 -5.97 -0.58 9.99
C LEU A 122 -5.65 -1.97 10.54
N ARG A 123 -6.44 -2.99 10.17
CA ARG A 123 -6.24 -4.37 10.62
C ARG A 123 -5.04 -5.05 9.96
N THR A 124 -4.82 -4.77 8.67
CA THR A 124 -3.88 -5.53 7.83
C THR A 124 -2.51 -4.88 7.73
N ASP A 125 -2.42 -3.55 7.80
CA ASP A 125 -1.17 -2.83 7.61
C ASP A 125 -0.26 -2.93 8.86
N PRO A 126 0.92 -3.56 8.76
CA PRO A 126 1.84 -3.71 9.88
C PRO A 126 2.29 -2.38 10.50
N MET A 127 2.32 -1.28 9.73
CA MET A 127 2.66 0.05 10.24
C MET A 127 1.51 0.68 11.04
N LEU A 128 0.26 0.25 10.81
CA LEU A 128 -0.92 0.74 11.52
C LEU A 128 -1.34 -0.14 12.69
N LYS A 129 -0.75 -1.34 12.83
CA LYS A 129 -0.96 -2.28 13.94
C LYS A 129 -0.60 -1.73 15.34
N ALA A 130 -0.09 -0.50 15.43
CA ALA A 130 0.05 0.23 16.68
C ALA A 130 -1.30 0.56 17.36
N PHE A 131 -2.44 0.31 16.69
CA PHE A 131 -3.76 0.27 17.32
C PHE A 131 -4.30 -1.16 17.35
N THR A 132 -4.08 -1.86 18.46
CA THR A 132 -4.73 -3.14 18.76
C THR A 132 -6.24 -2.95 18.87
N MET A 133 -7.02 -4.02 18.63
CA MET A 133 -8.47 -3.99 18.87
C MET A 133 -8.80 -3.65 20.34
N GLY A 134 -7.90 -4.00 21.28
CA GLY A 134 -7.99 -3.62 22.69
C GLY A 134 -7.82 -2.11 22.91
N GLU A 135 -6.91 -1.45 22.20
CA GLU A 135 -6.79 0.01 22.22
C GLU A 135 -8.00 0.69 21.57
N LEU A 136 -8.52 0.15 20.46
CA LEU A 136 -9.76 0.65 19.86
C LEU A 136 -10.97 0.52 20.80
N ARG A 137 -11.04 -0.53 21.63
CA ARG A 137 -12.06 -0.69 22.69
C ARG A 137 -11.97 0.41 23.76
N GLN A 138 -10.77 0.91 24.09
CA GLN A 138 -10.64 2.03 25.02
C GLN A 138 -11.21 3.34 24.45
N PHE A 139 -11.33 3.44 23.13
CA PHE A 139 -11.98 4.54 22.43
C PHE A 139 -13.45 4.28 22.09
N ALA A 140 -14.05 3.18 22.57
CA ALA A 140 -15.48 2.93 22.39
C ALA A 140 -16.29 4.10 22.96
N ASN A 141 -17.22 4.63 22.15
CA ASN A 141 -17.99 5.84 22.43
C ASN A 141 -17.21 7.16 22.47
N GLN A 142 -15.90 7.15 22.18
CA GLN A 142 -15.07 8.33 22.00
C GLN A 142 -14.68 8.52 20.52
N THR A 143 -14.27 9.74 20.19
CA THR A 143 -13.69 10.04 18.87
C THR A 143 -12.18 9.98 19.01
N ALA A 144 -11.54 8.99 18.38
CA ALA A 144 -10.09 8.90 18.30
C ALA A 144 -9.59 9.82 17.17
N GLU A 145 -8.59 10.64 17.46
CA GLU A 145 -7.92 11.47 16.46
C GLU A 145 -6.63 10.79 16.02
N LEU A 146 -6.58 10.36 14.76
CA LEU A 146 -5.39 9.77 14.18
C LEU A 146 -4.62 10.82 13.38
N PRO A 147 -3.34 11.09 13.71
CA PRO A 147 -2.50 11.94 12.88
C PRO A 147 -2.24 11.24 11.54
N THR A 148 -2.50 11.95 10.44
CA THR A 148 -2.20 11.50 9.08
C THR A 148 -1.29 12.51 8.40
N VAL A 149 -0.64 12.09 7.31
CA VAL A 149 0.25 12.94 6.50
C VAL A 149 -0.46 14.20 5.95
N ARG A 150 -1.80 14.21 5.90
CA ARG A 150 -2.61 15.32 5.36
C ARG A 150 -3.55 15.99 6.39
N GLY A 151 -3.46 15.66 7.68
CA GLY A 151 -4.32 16.24 8.72
C GLY A 151 -4.74 15.24 9.81
N MET A 152 -5.80 15.53 10.55
CA MET A 152 -6.34 14.63 11.58
C MET A 152 -7.53 13.83 11.05
N LEU A 153 -7.49 12.50 11.18
CA LEU A 153 -8.60 11.60 10.90
C LEU A 153 -9.34 11.31 12.20
N ARG A 154 -10.60 11.75 12.31
CA ARG A 154 -11.47 11.45 13.45
C ARG A 154 -12.24 10.16 13.22
N ILE A 155 -12.03 9.18 14.07
CA ILE A 155 -12.68 7.88 14.01
C ILE A 155 -13.53 7.70 15.26
N ARG A 156 -14.84 7.47 15.10
CA ARG A 156 -15.70 7.07 16.20
C ARG A 156 -15.85 5.56 16.20
N VAL A 157 -15.48 4.93 17.31
CA VAL A 157 -15.70 3.50 17.54
C VAL A 157 -17.06 3.36 18.21
N LYS A 158 -18.04 2.74 17.54
CA LYS A 158 -19.33 2.35 18.16
C LYS A 158 -19.29 0.87 18.50
N GLU A 159 -19.66 0.57 19.74
CA GLU A 159 -19.95 -0.78 20.22
C GLU A 159 -21.43 -1.06 19.92
N GLU A 160 -21.71 -2.14 19.19
CA GLU A 160 -23.08 -2.61 18.97
C GLU A 160 -23.45 -3.66 20.03
N ASP A 161 -24.73 -3.95 20.24
CA ASP A 161 -25.25 -4.94 21.21
C ASP A 161 -24.76 -6.39 20.96
N ARG A 162 -23.91 -6.59 19.94
CA ARG A 162 -23.12 -7.81 19.75
C ARG A 162 -21.67 -7.53 20.15
N PRO A 163 -21.16 -8.15 21.23
CA PRO A 163 -19.87 -7.81 21.85
C PRO A 163 -18.61 -8.06 20.99
N GLU A 164 -18.78 -8.41 19.71
CA GLU A 164 -17.68 -8.67 18.76
C GLU A 164 -17.74 -7.85 17.47
N GLU A 165 -18.76 -7.00 17.26
CA GLU A 165 -18.90 -6.17 16.06
C GLU A 165 -18.73 -4.68 16.40
N TYR A 166 -17.56 -4.12 16.04
CA TYR A 166 -17.27 -2.68 16.12
C TYR A 166 -17.15 -2.10 14.72
N TYR A 167 -17.83 -0.97 14.48
CA TYR A 167 -17.75 -0.26 13.21
C TYR A 167 -17.24 1.16 13.40
N LEU A 168 -16.38 1.58 12.46
CA LEU A 168 -15.84 2.93 12.38
C LEU A 168 -16.74 3.77 11.49
N GLN A 169 -17.37 4.80 12.07
CA GLN A 169 -18.12 5.78 11.28
C GLN A 169 -17.22 6.96 10.93
N PRO A 170 -17.07 7.32 9.64
CA PRO A 170 -16.47 8.59 9.26
C PRO A 170 -17.29 9.72 9.90
N HIS A 171 -16.65 10.57 10.69
CA HIS A 171 -17.28 11.79 11.19
C HIS A 171 -16.99 12.91 10.19
N SER A 172 -17.96 13.21 9.32
CA SER A 172 -17.94 14.39 8.46
C SER A 172 -18.41 15.63 9.25
N PHE A 173 -17.84 16.78 8.90
CA PHE A 173 -18.24 18.10 9.40
C PHE A 173 -19.68 18.45 9.01
#